data_AF-A0A7X9KYM7-F1
#
_entry.id   AF-A0A7X9KYM7-F1
#
_cell.length_a   1.000
_cell.length_b   1.000
_cell.length_c   1.000
_cell.angle_alpha   90.00
_cell.angle_beta   90.00
_cell.angle_gamma   90.00
#
_symmetry.space_group_name_H-M   'P 1'
#
loop_
_entity.id
_entity.type
_entity.pdbx_description
1 polymer ?
#
loop_
_entity_poly.entity_id
_entity_poly.type
_entity_poly.pdbx_seq_one_letter_code
_entity_poly.pdbx_strand_id
1 'polypeptide(L)' 'ASVMVTGTKLKTIQMAIYDYMGFFGMEWGPLTASATFAIIPILLVFTFLGKQLVSGLPAGAVKG' A
#
# COMPACT_ATOMS: atom_id res chain seq x y z
N ALA A 1 23.46 -16.74 -11.16
CA ALA A 1 22.61 -17.09 -10.02
C ALA A 1 21.50 -16.06 -9.93
N SER A 2 20.27 -16.43 -10.27
CA SER A 2 19.12 -15.57 -10.01
C SER A 2 19.06 -15.38 -8.51
N VAL A 3 19.30 -14.17 -8.02
CA VAL A 3 19.13 -13.85 -6.61
C VAL A 3 17.65 -14.04 -6.35
N MET A 4 17.31 -15.22 -5.82
CA MET A 4 15.97 -15.51 -5.40
C MET A 4 15.66 -14.47 -4.32
N VAL A 5 14.76 -13.54 -4.63
CA VAL A 5 14.15 -12.60 -3.68
C VAL A 5 13.22 -13.42 -2.78
N THR A 6 13.80 -14.41 -2.09
CA THR A 6 13.18 -15.34 -1.14
C THR A 6 13.65 -15.01 0.26
N GLY A 7 14.20 -13.81 0.49
CA GLY A 7 14.20 -13.25 1.82
C GLY A 7 12.77 -12.82 2.12
N THR A 8 12.10 -13.47 3.07
CA THR A 8 10.77 -13.05 3.59
C THR A 8 10.72 -11.55 3.93
N LYS A 9 11.88 -10.94 4.22
CA LYS A 9 12.10 -9.51 4.45
C LYS A 9 11.95 -8.58 3.23
N LEU A 10 12.05 -9.08 2.00
CA LEU A 10 12.00 -8.28 0.77
C LEU A 10 10.66 -8.43 0.03
N LYS A 11 9.71 -9.19 0.58
CA LYS A 11 8.38 -9.34 0.00
C LYS A 11 7.67 -7.98 0.06
N THR A 12 7.19 -7.50 -1.07
CA THR A 12 6.36 -6.29 -1.12
C THR A 12 5.04 -6.57 -0.41
N ILE A 13 4.41 -5.53 0.14
CA ILE A 13 3.09 -5.63 0.79
C ILE A 13 2.07 -6.33 -0.14
N GLN A 14 2.18 -6.10 -1.46
CA GLN A 14 1.36 -6.76 -2.47
C GLN A 14 1.56 -8.29 -2.48
N MET A 15 2.82 -8.78 -2.51
CA MET A 15 3.08 -10.23 -2.50
C MET A 15 2.58 -10.90 -1.20
N ALA A 16 2.65 -10.21 -0.06
CA ALA A 16 2.13 -10.72 1.21
C ALA A 16 0.60 -10.85 1.20
N ILE A 17 -0.11 -9.94 0.53
CA ILE A 17 -1.58 -10.04 0.34
C ILE A 17 -1.90 -11.22 -0.59
N TYR A 18 -1.11 -11.42 -1.65
CA TYR A 18 -1.28 -12.55 -2.57
C TYR A 18 -1.04 -13.92 -1.94
N ASP A 19 -0.21 -14.03 -0.89
CA ASP A 19 -0.03 -15.29 -0.16
C ASP A 19 -1.34 -15.79 0.51
N TYR A 20 -2.30 -14.89 0.80
CA TYR A 20 -3.63 -15.24 1.32
C TYR A 20 -4.60 -15.73 0.23
N MET A 21 -4.21 -15.63 -1.04
CA MET A 21 -4.90 -16.21 -2.19
C MET A 21 -4.24 -17.55 -2.55
N GLY A 22 -4.49 -18.57 -1.73
CA GLY A 22 -3.89 -19.89 -1.87
C GLY A 22 -4.71 -20.87 -2.71
N PHE A 23 -4.08 -21.98 -3.10
CA PHE A 23 -4.65 -23.04 -3.94
C PHE A 23 -5.90 -23.75 -3.34
N PHE A 24 -6.08 -23.66 -2.02
CA PHE A 24 -7.16 -24.35 -1.27
C PHE A 24 -8.34 -23.45 -0.90
N GLY A 25 -8.27 -22.15 -1.20
CA GLY A 25 -9.30 -21.19 -0.83
C GLY A 25 -8.73 -19.79 -0.58
N MET A 26 -9.59 -18.79 -0.69
CA MET A 26 -9.25 -17.41 -0.36
C MET A 26 -9.59 -17.12 1.11
N GLU A 27 -8.57 -16.76 1.88
CA GLU A 27 -8.71 -16.40 3.28
C GLU A 27 -9.14 -14.92 3.41
N TRP A 28 -10.45 -14.65 3.27
CA TRP A 28 -11.00 -13.28 3.24
C TRP A 28 -10.70 -12.45 4.51
N GLY A 29 -10.61 -13.07 5.68
CA GLY A 29 -10.30 -12.36 6.93
C GLY A 29 -8.88 -11.76 6.91
N PRO A 30 -7.84 -12.58 6.80
CA PRO A 30 -6.45 -12.11 6.68
C PRO A 30 -6.20 -11.22 5.46
N LEU A 31 -6.85 -11.50 4.32
CA LEU A 31 -6.74 -10.69 3.10
C LEU A 31 -7.27 -9.26 3.32
N THR A 32 -8.46 -9.13 3.89
CA THR A 32 -9.05 -7.81 4.15
C THR A 32 -8.32 -7.08 5.27
N ALA A 33 -7.88 -7.79 6.32
CA ALA A 33 -7.08 -7.21 7.39
C ALA A 33 -5.75 -6.62 6.85
N SER A 34 -5.00 -7.39 6.05
CA SER A 34 -3.77 -6.91 5.43
C SER A 34 -4.00 -5.74 4.48
N ALA A 35 -5.10 -5.75 3.72
CA ALA A 35 -5.51 -4.60 2.89
C ALA A 35 -5.83 -3.35 3.72
N THR A 36 -6.55 -3.48 4.84
CA THR A 36 -6.80 -2.36 5.76
C THR A 36 -5.50 -1.82 6.35
N PHE A 37 -4.58 -2.69 6.79
CA PHE A 37 -3.26 -2.27 7.27
C PHE A 37 -2.44 -1.54 6.20
N ALA A 38 -2.57 -1.90 4.93
CA ALA A 38 -1.91 -1.21 3.82
C ALA A 38 -2.45 0.22 3.59
N ILE A 39 -3.71 0.49 3.97
CA ILE A 39 -4.35 1.81 3.83
C ILE A 39 -3.93 2.76 4.96
N ILE A 40 -3.66 2.26 6.17
CA ILE A 40 -3.24 3.07 7.34
C ILE A 40 -2.07 4.03 7.02
N PRO A 41 -0.93 3.59 6.43
CA PRO A 41 0.17 4.50 6.13
C PRO A 41 -0.21 5.56 5.09
N ILE A 42 -1.11 5.24 4.15
CA ILE A 42 -1.63 6.20 3.16
C ILE A 42 -2.45 7.27 3.87
N LEU A 43 -3.32 6.89 4.80
CA LEU A 43 -4.11 7.83 5.61
C LEU A 43 -3.23 8.68 6.52
N LEU A 44 -2.17 8.11 7.10
CA LEU A 44 -1.19 8.86 7.87
C LEU A 44 -0.50 9.93 7.01
N VAL A 45 0.06 9.54 5.86
CA VAL A 45 0.68 10.51 4.95
C VAL A 45 -0.34 11.56 4.49
N PHE A 46 -1.56 11.15 4.15
CA PHE A 46 -2.61 12.06 3.72
C PHE A 46 -3.09 13.01 4.82
N THR A 47 -3.13 12.59 6.09
CA THR A 47 -3.52 13.51 7.18
C THR A 47 -2.43 14.53 7.49
N PHE A 48 -1.16 14.11 7.46
CA PHE A 48 -0.02 15.01 7.70
C PHE A 48 0.27 15.95 6.52
N LEU A 49 0.31 15.42 5.30
CA LEU A 49 0.61 16.18 4.09
C LEU A 49 -0.66 16.70 3.39
N GLY A 50 -1.86 16.31 3.83
CA GLY A 50 -3.12 16.68 3.17
C GLY A 50 -3.30 18.17 3.01
N LYS A 51 -2.89 18.98 4.01
CA LYS A 51 -2.91 20.44 3.88
C LYS A 51 -1.93 20.94 2.81
N GLN A 52 -0.73 20.35 2.70
CA GLN A 52 0.27 20.73 1.70
C GLN A 52 -0.09 20.24 0.30
N LEU A 53 -0.71 19.06 0.18
CA LEU A 53 -1.24 18.53 -1.07
C LEU A 53 -2.41 19.38 -1.56
N VAL A 54 -3.36 19.71 -0.68
CA VAL A 54 -4.53 20.55 -1.00
C VAL A 54 -4.14 22.01 -1.24
N SER A 55 -3.12 22.56 -0.59
CA SER A 55 -2.61 23.91 -0.89
C SER A 55 -1.71 23.95 -2.13
N GLY A 56 -1.03 22.85 -2.45
CA GLY A 56 -0.12 22.72 -3.60
C GLY A 56 -0.84 22.39 -4.92
N LEU A 57 -1.94 21.64 -4.89
CA LEU A 57 -2.78 21.38 -6.07
C LEU A 57 -3.26 22.67 -6.78
N PRO A 58 -3.85 23.66 -6.08
CA PRO A 58 -4.27 24.91 -6.71
C PRO A 58 -3.09 25.80 -7.10
N ALA A 59 -1.94 25.71 -6.41
CA ALA A 59 -0.74 26.49 -6.77
C ALA A 59 -0.13 26.09 -8.13
N GLY A 60 -0.36 24.85 -8.59
CA GLY A 60 -0.02 24.40 -9.94
C GLY A 60 -1.17 24.47 -10.96
N ALA A 61 -2.43 24.52 -10.49
CA ALA A 61 -3.61 24.63 -11.35
C ALA A 61 -3.96 26.08 -11.73
N VAL A 62 -3.50 27.06 -10.93
CA VAL A 62 -3.56 28.48 -11.32
C VAL A 62 -2.26 28.82 -12.04
N LYS A 63 -2.24 28.52 -13.34
CA LYS A 63 -1.37 29.25 -14.27
C LYS A 63 -1.96 30.65 -14.44
N GLY A 64 -1.10 31.63 -14.69
CA GLY A 64 -1.55 32.82 -15.43
C GLY A 64 -2.21 32.46 -16.76
#